data_AF-A0A7Y2GHM6-F1
#
_entry.id   AF-A0A7Y2GHM6-F1
#
_cell.length_a   1.000
_cell.length_b   1.000
_cell.length_c   1.000
_cell.angle_alpha   90.00
_cell.angle_beta   90.00
_cell.angle_gamma   90.00
#
_symmetry.space_group_name_H-M   'P 1'
#
loop_
_entity.id
_entity.type
_entity.pdbx_description
1 polymer ?
#
loop_
_entity_poly.entity_id
_entity_poly.type
_entity_poly.pdbx_seq_one_letter_code
_entity_poly.pdbx_strand_id
1 'polypeptide(L)'
;MSSNFEVSFNSPQCGWMSVGFEHDGAEFHTTTAHAPHKTALSDMLNTVSGMLCTEGDYTRELKWNRDPEEYDFAFTRTGDIATIEITEYPTSSRKHGEVVYHFEGDPFGIAKAFLTTFQQMFEERDVDEFEENWHQEFPIAELEGLKEAVAGYG
;
A
#
# COMPACT_ATOMS: atom_id res chain seq x y z
N MET A 1 -13.62 13.81 12.94
CA MET A 1 -13.88 12.40 13.32
C MET A 1 -12.86 11.62 12.52
N SER A 2 -11.90 10.99 13.19
CA SER A 2 -10.84 10.26 12.50
C SER A 2 -11.43 8.92 12.08
N SER A 3 -11.74 8.77 10.78
CA SER A 3 -12.06 7.46 10.21
C SER A 3 -10.86 6.55 10.45
N ASN A 4 -11.06 5.43 11.13
CA ASN A 4 -9.98 4.53 11.51
C ASN A 4 -9.60 3.72 10.27
N PHE A 5 -8.60 4.20 9.54
CA PHE A 5 -8.06 3.53 8.37
C PHE A 5 -7.03 2.49 8.80
N GLU A 6 -7.27 1.25 8.45
CA GLU A 6 -6.42 0.11 8.79
C GLU A 6 -5.86 -0.53 7.52
N VAL A 7 -4.58 -0.89 7.58
CA VAL A 7 -3.88 -1.59 6.52
C VAL A 7 -3.40 -2.92 7.09
N SER A 8 -3.59 -4.02 6.36
CA SER A 8 -3.11 -5.34 6.76
C SER A 8 -2.30 -6.01 5.66
N PHE A 9 -1.21 -6.68 6.06
CA PHE A 9 -0.37 -7.48 5.18
C PHE A 9 -0.19 -8.87 5.81
N ASN A 10 -0.67 -9.91 5.14
CA ASN A 10 -0.47 -11.29 5.60
C ASN A 10 0.89 -11.86 5.19
N SER A 11 1.25 -13.02 5.74
CA SER A 11 2.51 -13.69 5.39
C SER A 11 2.56 -14.00 3.90
N PRO A 12 3.65 -13.64 3.21
CA PRO A 12 3.86 -14.14 1.87
C PRO A 12 3.94 -15.66 1.95
N GLN A 13 3.27 -16.35 1.03
CA GLN A 13 3.30 -17.80 0.89
C GLN A 13 3.55 -18.12 -0.58
N CYS A 14 4.72 -18.69 -0.88
CA CYS A 14 5.11 -19.06 -2.25
C CYS A 14 4.98 -17.90 -3.27
N GLY A 15 5.40 -16.69 -2.89
CA GLY A 15 5.38 -15.50 -3.76
C GLY A 15 4.04 -14.77 -3.84
N TRP A 16 3.06 -15.12 -2.99
CA TRP A 16 1.76 -14.47 -2.86
C TRP A 16 1.60 -13.81 -1.51
N MET A 17 1.07 -12.60 -1.45
CA MET A 17 0.84 -11.88 -0.20
C MET A 17 -0.56 -11.27 -0.21
N SER A 18 -1.30 -11.43 0.88
CA SER A 18 -2.60 -10.75 1.00
C SER A 18 -2.42 -9.35 1.55
N VAL A 19 -3.18 -8.42 0.97
CA VAL A 19 -3.21 -7.01 1.33
C VAL A 19 -4.64 -6.61 1.59
N GLY A 20 -4.86 -5.97 2.73
CA GLY A 20 -6.17 -5.51 3.18
C GLY A 20 -6.18 -4.02 3.49
N PHE A 21 -7.28 -3.36 3.13
CA PHE A 21 -7.61 -2.00 3.51
C PHE A 21 -9.00 -1.99 4.13
N GLU A 22 -9.14 -1.41 5.32
CA GLU A 22 -10.42 -1.33 6.03
C GLU A 22 -10.66 0.08 6.57
N HIS A 23 -11.86 0.61 6.39
CA HIS A 23 -12.32 1.81 7.10
C HIS A 23 -13.85 1.77 7.26
N ASP A 24 -14.36 2.13 8.43
CA ASP A 24 -15.80 2.36 8.69
C ASP A 24 -16.77 1.30 8.09
N GLY A 25 -16.37 0.02 8.07
CA GLY A 25 -17.14 -1.10 7.54
C GLY A 25 -17.00 -1.37 6.03
N ALA A 26 -16.20 -0.58 5.31
CA ALA A 26 -15.72 -0.88 3.97
C ALA A 26 -14.38 -1.64 4.05
N GLU A 27 -14.30 -2.75 3.33
CA GLU A 27 -13.15 -3.66 3.35
C GLU A 27 -12.74 -3.99 1.90
N PHE A 28 -11.45 -3.92 1.63
CA PHE A 28 -10.84 -4.43 0.41
C PHE A 28 -9.74 -5.40 0.77
N HIS A 29 -9.87 -6.66 0.37
CA HIS A 29 -8.87 -7.69 0.61
C HIS A 29 -8.54 -8.39 -0.71
N THR A 30 -7.26 -8.41 -1.07
CA THR A 30 -6.79 -9.11 -2.26
C THR A 30 -5.53 -9.89 -1.95
N THR A 31 -5.23 -10.90 -2.77
CA THR A 31 -3.98 -11.65 -2.71
C THR A 31 -3.19 -11.34 -3.97
N THR A 32 -2.05 -10.68 -3.83
CA THR A 32 -1.22 -10.23 -4.95
C THR A 32 0.03 -11.08 -5.09
N ALA A 33 0.45 -11.31 -6.33
CA ALA A 33 1.73 -11.95 -6.61
C ALA A 33 2.86 -10.92 -6.66
N HIS A 34 4.07 -11.35 -6.30
CA HIS A 34 5.29 -10.54 -6.43
C HIS A 34 5.71 -10.29 -7.90
N ALA A 35 5.15 -11.04 -8.85
CA ALA A 35 5.42 -10.95 -10.28
C ALA A 35 4.16 -10.53 -11.06
N PRO A 36 4.27 -9.58 -12.01
CA PRO A 36 5.48 -8.99 -12.57
C PRO A 36 6.04 -7.79 -11.77
N HIS A 37 5.38 -7.34 -10.71
CA HIS A 37 5.69 -6.11 -10.00
C HIS A 37 6.75 -6.30 -8.90
N LYS A 38 8.01 -6.37 -9.33
CA LYS A 38 9.18 -6.67 -8.48
C LYS A 38 9.47 -5.68 -7.34
N THR A 39 8.89 -4.50 -7.40
CA THR A 39 9.14 -3.37 -6.48
C THR A 39 7.87 -2.91 -5.78
N ALA A 40 6.79 -3.68 -5.82
CA ALA A 40 5.48 -3.19 -5.39
C ALA A 40 5.44 -2.69 -3.94
N LEU A 41 6.15 -3.36 -3.02
CA LEU A 41 6.22 -2.91 -1.62
C LEU A 41 7.07 -1.66 -1.45
N SER A 42 8.24 -1.58 -2.11
CA SER A 42 9.06 -0.37 -2.13
C SER A 42 8.31 0.80 -2.76
N ASP A 43 7.60 0.57 -3.86
CA ASP A 43 6.80 1.57 -4.56
C ASP A 43 5.62 2.06 -3.70
N MET A 44 5.01 1.17 -2.92
CA MET A 44 3.99 1.51 -1.94
C MET A 44 4.53 2.45 -0.86
N LEU A 45 5.62 2.06 -0.19
CA LEU A 45 6.26 2.88 0.85
C LEU A 45 6.71 4.23 0.30
N ASN A 46 7.36 4.25 -0.88
CA ASN A 46 7.75 5.49 -1.55
C ASN A 46 6.56 6.38 -1.93
N THR A 47 5.43 5.79 -2.27
CA THR A 47 4.21 6.52 -2.60
C THR A 47 3.64 7.21 -1.36
N VAL A 48 3.55 6.48 -0.26
CA VAL A 48 3.02 6.99 1.00
C VAL A 48 3.97 8.03 1.61
N SER A 49 5.29 7.81 1.57
CA SER A 49 6.28 8.82 2.01
C SER A 49 6.24 10.06 1.13
N GLY A 50 6.16 9.89 -0.19
CA GLY A 50 6.08 11.00 -1.15
C GLY A 50 4.86 11.88 -0.92
N MET A 51 3.74 11.29 -0.50
CA MET A 51 2.52 12.02 -0.14
C MET A 51 2.75 13.02 1.02
N LEU A 52 3.59 12.68 1.99
CA LEU A 52 3.93 13.57 3.12
C LEU A 52 5.00 14.61 2.75
N CYS A 53 6.00 14.21 1.96
CA CYS A 53 7.18 15.03 1.70
C CYS A 53 7.04 15.98 0.50
N THR A 54 6.06 15.77 -0.37
CA THR A 54 5.87 16.62 -1.57
C THR A 54 5.14 17.90 -1.20
N GLU A 55 5.69 19.06 -1.59
CA GLU A 55 4.98 20.33 -1.47
C GLU A 55 3.84 20.41 -2.50
N GLY A 56 2.64 20.77 -2.04
CA GLY A 56 1.45 20.87 -2.89
C GLY A 56 0.79 19.53 -3.21
N ASP A 57 0.00 19.51 -4.28
CA ASP A 57 -0.79 18.34 -4.67
C ASP A 57 0.11 17.17 -5.09
N TYR A 58 -0.31 15.96 -4.74
CA TYR A 58 0.43 14.73 -5.02
C TYR A 58 -0.50 13.72 -5.68
N THR A 59 -0.04 13.03 -6.71
CA THR A 59 -0.78 11.91 -7.30
C THR A 59 0.19 10.84 -7.73
N ARG A 60 -0.09 9.59 -7.34
CA ARG A 60 0.65 8.43 -7.79
C ARG A 60 -0.26 7.22 -7.90
N GLU A 61 -0.06 6.47 -8.97
CA GLU A 61 -0.78 5.23 -9.25
C GLU A 61 0.19 4.05 -9.17
N LEU A 62 -0.19 3.03 -8.43
CA LEU A 62 0.54 1.76 -8.34
C LEU A 62 -0.27 0.66 -9.00
N LYS A 63 0.44 -0.23 -9.68
CA LYS A 63 -0.15 -1.34 -10.43
C LYS A 63 0.13 -2.63 -9.70
N TRP A 64 -0.91 -3.42 -9.52
CA TRP A 64 -0.82 -4.75 -8.93
C TRP A 64 -1.65 -5.77 -9.69
N ASN A 65 -1.34 -7.05 -9.47
CA ASN A 65 -2.00 -8.15 -10.14
C ASN A 65 -2.27 -9.32 -9.19
N ARG A 66 -3.37 -10.02 -9.46
CA ARG A 66 -3.78 -11.28 -8.82
C ARG A 66 -3.83 -12.46 -9.79
N ASP A 67 -3.63 -12.20 -11.09
CA ASP A 67 -3.66 -13.15 -12.22
C ASP A 67 -4.94 -14.04 -12.24
N PRO A 68 -5.93 -13.72 -13.10
CA PRO A 68 -5.90 -12.76 -14.21
C PRO A 68 -6.30 -11.33 -13.83
N GLU A 69 -6.79 -11.08 -12.61
CA GLU A 69 -7.26 -9.76 -12.20
C GLU A 69 -6.09 -8.78 -12.03
N GLU A 70 -6.33 -7.52 -12.38
CA GLU A 70 -5.40 -6.41 -12.22
C GLU A 70 -6.03 -5.34 -11.33
N TYR A 71 -5.18 -4.59 -10.64
CA TYR A 71 -5.60 -3.52 -9.74
C TYR A 71 -4.76 -2.27 -9.99
N ASP A 72 -5.42 -1.11 -9.94
CA ASP A 72 -4.77 0.19 -9.85
C ASP A 72 -5.07 0.80 -8.48
N PHE A 73 -4.01 1.17 -7.76
CA PHE A 73 -4.06 1.84 -6.47
C PHE A 73 -3.66 3.29 -6.69
N ALA A 74 -4.63 4.19 -6.74
CA ALA A 74 -4.40 5.61 -6.89
C ALA A 74 -4.36 6.30 -5.52
N PHE A 75 -3.22 6.92 -5.23
CA PHE A 75 -3.01 7.77 -4.06
C PHE A 75 -2.98 9.21 -4.52
N THR A 76 -3.91 10.01 -4.04
CA THR A 76 -3.99 11.44 -4.34
C THR A 76 -3.98 12.24 -3.05
N ARG A 77 -3.23 13.34 -2.99
CA ARG A 77 -3.33 14.34 -1.94
C ARG A 77 -3.63 15.69 -2.56
N THR A 78 -4.67 16.35 -2.06
CA THR A 78 -5.02 17.73 -2.40
C THR A 78 -5.12 18.53 -1.11
N GLY A 79 -4.13 19.39 -0.86
CA GLY A 79 -4.01 20.10 0.42
C GLY A 79 -3.87 19.15 1.61
N ASP A 80 -4.83 19.21 2.53
CA ASP A 80 -4.86 18.45 3.79
C ASP A 80 -5.66 17.14 3.71
N ILE A 81 -6.15 16.80 2.51
CA ILE A 81 -6.96 15.60 2.27
C ILE A 81 -6.19 14.67 1.34
N ALA A 82 -6.14 13.40 1.70
CA ALA A 82 -5.64 12.32 0.88
C ALA A 82 -6.74 11.30 0.57
N THR A 83 -6.71 10.78 -0.65
CA THR A 83 -7.64 9.81 -1.19
C THR A 83 -6.88 8.57 -1.66
N ILE A 84 -7.42 7.40 -1.32
CA ILE A 84 -6.99 6.10 -1.84
C ILE A 84 -8.16 5.54 -2.64
N GLU A 85 -7.94 5.28 -3.91
CA GLU A 85 -8.92 4.62 -4.78
C GLU A 85 -8.31 3.34 -5.36
N ILE A 86 -9.04 2.24 -5.26
CA ILE A 86 -8.64 0.95 -5.83
C ILE A 86 -9.61 0.60 -6.93
N THR A 87 -9.09 0.52 -8.15
CA THR A 87 -9.83 0.06 -9.33
C THR A 87 -9.43 -1.38 -9.64
N GLU A 88 -10.42 -2.28 -9.68
CA GLU A 88 -10.23 -3.66 -10.13
C GLU A 88 -10.55 -3.78 -11.62
N TYR A 89 -9.75 -4.57 -12.32
CA TYR A 89 -10.01 -5.00 -13.68
C TYR A 89 -10.12 -6.52 -13.73
N PRO A 90 -11.19 -7.09 -14.31
CA PRO A 90 -11.39 -8.54 -14.36
C PRO A 90 -10.32 -9.31 -15.14
N THR A 91 -9.53 -8.63 -15.97
CA THR A 91 -8.50 -9.26 -16.81
C THR A 91 -7.32 -8.31 -17.03
N SER A 92 -6.17 -8.89 -17.38
CA SER A 92 -4.96 -8.18 -17.84
C SER A 92 -5.16 -7.22 -19.01
N SER A 93 -6.29 -7.30 -19.73
CA SER A 93 -6.64 -6.33 -20.77
C SER A 93 -7.01 -4.96 -20.23
N ARG A 94 -7.28 -4.84 -18.91
CA ARG A 94 -7.65 -3.60 -18.21
C ARG A 94 -8.83 -2.87 -18.88
N LYS A 95 -9.77 -3.65 -19.40
CA LYS A 95 -11.04 -3.15 -19.96
C LYS A 95 -12.11 -3.24 -18.89
N HIS A 96 -12.89 -2.17 -18.73
CA HIS A 96 -13.98 -2.06 -17.73
C HIS A 96 -13.48 -2.14 -16.28
N GLY A 97 -12.71 -1.14 -15.86
CA GLY A 97 -12.33 -0.99 -14.45
C GLY A 97 -13.53 -0.57 -13.59
N GLU A 98 -13.62 -1.14 -12.40
CA GLU A 98 -14.61 -0.79 -11.38
C GLU A 98 -13.90 -0.37 -10.10
N VAL A 99 -14.34 0.73 -9.49
CA VAL A 99 -13.82 1.16 -8.19
C VAL A 99 -14.39 0.22 -7.13
N VAL A 100 -13.52 -0.60 -6.55
CA VAL A 100 -13.87 -1.60 -5.53
C VAL A 100 -13.59 -1.11 -4.11
N TYR A 101 -12.82 -0.03 -3.98
CA TYR A 101 -12.54 0.61 -2.71
C TYR A 101 -12.22 2.08 -2.89
N HIS A 102 -12.69 2.89 -1.95
CA HIS A 102 -12.41 4.32 -1.90
C HIS A 102 -12.32 4.76 -0.45
N PHE A 103 -11.25 5.46 -0.09
CA PHE A 103 -11.05 6.05 1.22
C PHE A 103 -10.59 7.50 1.08
N GLU A 104 -11.12 8.38 1.93
CA GLU A 104 -10.68 9.77 2.06
C GLU A 104 -10.34 10.06 3.53
N GLY A 105 -9.17 10.63 3.78
CA GLY A 105 -8.68 10.88 5.13
C GLY A 105 -7.51 11.86 5.17
N ASP A 106 -6.92 12.02 6.35
CA ASP A 106 -5.74 12.84 6.49
C ASP A 106 -4.47 12.09 6.01
N PRO A 107 -3.57 12.76 5.26
CA PRO A 107 -2.36 12.12 4.73
C PRO A 107 -1.50 11.46 5.81
N PHE A 108 -1.44 12.10 6.99
CA PHE A 108 -0.64 11.62 8.10
C PHE A 108 -1.19 10.32 8.72
N GLY A 109 -2.49 10.25 8.93
CA GLY A 109 -3.20 9.08 9.45
C GLY A 109 -3.02 7.88 8.52
N ILE A 110 -3.17 8.10 7.20
CA ILE A 110 -2.86 7.08 6.19
C ILE A 110 -1.42 6.61 6.33
N ALA A 111 -0.45 7.53 6.31
CA ALA A 111 0.97 7.19 6.37
C ALA A 111 1.35 6.42 7.64
N LYS A 112 0.74 6.79 8.78
CA LYS A 112 0.93 6.11 10.05
C LYS A 112 0.35 4.69 10.06
N ALA A 113 -0.79 4.47 9.41
CA ALA A 113 -1.37 3.14 9.28
C ALA A 113 -0.42 2.21 8.49
N PHE A 114 0.05 2.67 7.32
CA PHE A 114 1.05 1.94 6.54
C PHE A 114 2.34 1.68 7.33
N LEU A 115 2.87 2.71 8.01
CA LEU A 115 4.07 2.55 8.82
C LEU A 115 3.91 1.48 9.89
N THR A 116 2.78 1.51 10.62
CA THR A 116 2.48 0.55 11.69
C THR A 116 2.47 -0.88 11.15
N THR A 117 1.79 -1.12 10.03
CA THR A 117 1.66 -2.46 9.46
C THR A 117 2.98 -2.99 8.92
N PHE A 118 3.76 -2.14 8.23
CA PHE A 118 5.07 -2.56 7.73
C PHE A 118 6.08 -2.78 8.86
N GLN A 119 6.02 -1.99 9.94
CA GLN A 119 6.83 -2.22 11.15
C GLN A 119 6.47 -3.55 11.81
N GLN A 120 5.19 -3.86 11.99
CA GLN A 120 4.76 -5.16 12.52
C GLN A 120 5.25 -6.30 11.64
N MET A 121 5.12 -6.19 10.32
CA MET A 121 5.61 -7.18 9.38
C MET A 121 7.14 -7.39 9.49
N PHE A 122 7.90 -6.32 9.73
CA PHE A 122 9.34 -6.35 9.93
C PHE A 122 9.75 -6.94 11.30
N GLU A 123 8.99 -6.64 12.36
CA GLU A 123 9.30 -7.08 13.73
C GLU A 123 8.87 -8.52 14.01
N GLU A 124 7.74 -8.95 13.45
CA GLU A 124 7.18 -10.29 13.66
C GLU A 124 7.88 -11.36 12.80
N ARG A 125 8.69 -10.98 11.81
CA ARG A 125 9.30 -11.92 10.87
C ARG A 125 10.80 -11.76 10.83
N ASP A 126 11.48 -12.90 10.88
CA ASP A 126 12.89 -12.94 10.47
C ASP A 126 12.95 -12.55 8.99
N VAL A 127 13.72 -11.52 8.66
CA VAL A 127 13.82 -10.95 7.31
C VAL A 127 14.19 -12.05 6.31
N ASP A 128 15.00 -13.02 6.75
CA ASP A 128 15.41 -14.18 5.96
C ASP A 128 14.20 -15.06 5.54
N GLU A 129 13.23 -15.30 6.43
CA GLU A 129 12.02 -16.09 6.11
C GLU A 129 11.06 -15.31 5.20
N PHE A 130 11.04 -13.97 5.30
CA PHE A 130 10.27 -13.13 4.39
C PHE A 130 10.83 -13.21 2.97
N GLU A 131 12.14 -13.07 2.79
CA GLU A 131 12.80 -13.11 1.49
C GLU A 131 12.66 -14.48 0.81
N GLU A 132 12.77 -15.57 1.57
CA GLU A 132 12.57 -16.92 1.06
C GLU A 132 11.14 -17.14 0.53
N ASN A 133 10.13 -16.60 1.23
CA ASN A 133 8.72 -16.79 0.87
C ASN A 133 8.18 -15.78 -0.15
N TRP A 134 8.70 -14.55 -0.16
CA TRP A 134 8.26 -13.48 -1.05
C TRP A 134 9.09 -13.38 -2.33
N HIS A 135 10.31 -13.95 -2.33
CA HIS A 135 11.29 -13.86 -3.41
C HIS A 135 11.77 -12.43 -3.74
N GLN A 136 11.62 -11.50 -2.79
CA GLN A 136 12.16 -10.14 -2.87
C GLN A 136 12.68 -9.72 -1.49
N GLU A 137 13.71 -8.85 -1.50
CA GLU A 137 14.23 -8.22 -0.29
C GLU A 137 13.15 -7.36 0.39
N PHE A 138 13.16 -7.34 1.72
CA PHE A 138 12.30 -6.43 2.46
C PHE A 138 12.75 -4.98 2.21
N PRO A 139 11.84 -4.03 1.91
CA PRO A 139 12.19 -2.65 1.58
C PRO A 139 12.56 -1.81 2.83
N ILE A 140 13.67 -2.17 3.48
CA ILE A 140 14.13 -1.56 4.73
C ILE A 140 14.41 -0.07 4.53
N ALA A 141 15.06 0.30 3.42
CA ALA A 141 15.42 1.69 3.14
C ALA A 141 14.18 2.58 2.99
N GLU A 142 13.16 2.10 2.27
CA GLU A 142 11.90 2.82 2.09
C GLU A 142 11.07 2.86 3.38
N LEU A 143 11.15 1.82 4.21
CA LEU A 143 10.49 1.80 5.52
C LEU A 143 11.11 2.86 6.45
N GLU A 144 12.43 2.97 6.50
CA GLU A 144 13.11 4.04 7.23
C GLU A 144 12.76 5.42 6.66
N GLY A 145 12.68 5.55 5.33
CA GLY A 145 12.21 6.79 4.69
C GLY A 145 10.80 7.19 5.10
N LEU A 146 9.88 6.22 5.24
CA LEU A 146 8.54 6.47 5.76
C LEU A 146 8.55 6.87 7.24
N LYS A 147 9.40 6.23 8.06
CA LYS A 147 9.58 6.62 9.48
C LYS A 147 10.03 8.07 9.59
N GLU A 148 11.03 8.47 8.80
CA GLU A 148 11.52 9.85 8.77
C GLU A 148 10.45 10.83 8.30
N ALA A 149 9.70 10.48 7.25
CA ALA A 149 8.61 11.31 6.73
C ALA A 149 7.51 11.51 7.78
N VAL A 150 7.10 10.46 8.47
CA VAL A 150 6.10 10.53 9.56
C VAL A 150 6.65 11.31 10.76
N ALA A 151 7.91 11.12 11.14
CA ALA A 151 8.52 11.84 12.26
C ALA A 151 8.73 13.34 11.97
N GLY A 152 8.97 13.70 10.71
CA GLY A 152 9.14 15.08 10.24
C GLY A 152 7.83 15.79 9.89
N TYR A 153 6.70 15.07 9.85
CA TYR A 153 5.38 15.64 9.62
C TYR A 153 4.82 16.19 10.94
N GLY A 154 5.31 17.37 11.33
CA GLY A 154 4.95 18.07 12.58
C GLY A 154 5.37 19.53 12.59
#